data_AF-A0A963BT44-F1
#
_entry.id   AF-A0A963BT44-F1
#
_cell.length_a   1.000
_cell.length_b   1.000
_cell.length_c   1.000
_cell.angle_alpha   90.00
_cell.angle_beta   90.00
_cell.angle_gamma   90.00
#
_symmetry.space_group_name_H-M   'P 1'
#
loop_
_entity.id
_entity.type
_entity.pdbx_description
1 polymer ?
#
loop_
_entity_poly.entity_id
_entity_poly.type
_entity_poly.pdbx_seq_one_letter_code
_entity_poly.pdbx_strand_id
1 'polypeptide(L)'
;MQGYKKTELPSVLERHELKYTIPYSYVEPITRFLLIYCDYDYYSTLSDDRFYQVNSLYFDTRCHEFLKQRLFGKNGRFNMRVRCYGRGNIAPYYLEIKHKHGITGVKYRAKAGEHEWPAILTDPDYRVQATESVQERRNKELFSRIACSYSIEPKILTQYRRRAFVSNVDEYARVTMDVDMRYRLQSHYGLVPDEYMTNYDNETIYSNGCNREASVILELKCNIGQVPAWMLDLIALFELKQQGFSKYASSSLVALVDNGICYSQGDRIVPDY
;
A
#
# COMPACT_ATOMS: atom_id res chain seq x y z
N MET A 1 31.64 13.65 -9.63
CA MET A 1 30.75 13.51 -8.46
C MET A 1 29.47 14.27 -8.74
N GLN A 2 28.46 13.61 -9.29
CA GLN A 2 27.20 14.24 -9.68
C GLN A 2 26.14 13.80 -8.65
N GLY A 3 25.67 14.76 -7.85
CA GLY A 3 24.73 14.51 -6.77
C GLY A 3 23.42 13.95 -7.31
N TYR A 4 23.00 12.81 -6.78
CA TYR A 4 21.65 12.28 -6.98
C TYR A 4 20.64 13.32 -6.48
N LYS A 5 19.95 14.00 -7.40
CA LYS A 5 18.78 14.83 -7.07
C LYS A 5 17.70 13.90 -6.56
N LYS A 6 17.45 13.96 -5.25
CA LYS A 6 16.29 13.36 -4.60
C LYS A 6 15.07 14.07 -5.15
N THR A 7 14.40 13.49 -6.14
CA THR A 7 13.17 14.05 -6.72
C THR A 7 12.12 14.12 -5.61
N GLU A 8 11.92 15.30 -5.04
CA GLU A 8 10.83 15.53 -4.09
C GLU A 8 9.52 15.44 -4.84
N LEU A 9 8.72 14.43 -4.48
CA LEU A 9 7.40 14.23 -5.07
C LEU A 9 6.46 15.35 -4.60
N PRO A 10 5.68 15.98 -5.50
CA PRO A 10 4.67 16.96 -5.11
C PRO A 10 3.66 16.37 -4.10
N SER A 11 3.20 17.23 -3.18
CA SER A 11 2.42 16.82 -2.00
C SER A 11 1.02 16.28 -2.33
N VAL A 12 0.46 16.63 -3.49
CA VAL A 12 -0.79 16.08 -4.03
C VAL A 12 -0.68 15.97 -5.55
N LEU A 13 -0.42 14.76 -6.06
CA LEU A 13 -0.58 14.46 -7.48
C LEU A 13 -1.80 13.55 -7.61
N GLU A 14 -2.78 13.98 -8.39
CA GLU A 14 -3.80 13.07 -8.89
C GLU A 14 -3.15 12.12 -9.90
N ARG A 15 -3.31 10.81 -9.68
CA ARG A 15 -2.57 9.77 -10.40
C ARG A 15 -3.51 8.67 -10.83
N HIS A 16 -3.26 8.09 -11.99
CA HIS A 16 -3.81 6.77 -12.30
C HIS A 16 -3.04 5.72 -11.49
N GLU A 17 -3.77 4.82 -10.83
CA GLU A 17 -3.25 3.67 -10.10
C GLU A 17 -3.95 2.42 -10.63
N LEU A 18 -3.33 1.74 -11.59
CA LEU A 18 -3.84 0.52 -12.21
C LEU A 18 -3.24 -0.67 -11.47
N LYS A 19 -4.05 -1.69 -11.19
CA LYS A 19 -3.63 -2.89 -10.46
C LYS A 19 -4.03 -4.14 -11.21
N TYR A 20 -3.16 -5.14 -11.10
CA TYR A 20 -3.27 -6.42 -11.78
C TYR A 20 -2.79 -7.51 -10.82
N THR A 21 -3.41 -8.68 -10.87
CA THR A 21 -2.84 -9.89 -10.28
C THR A 21 -2.20 -10.69 -11.41
N ILE A 22 -0.93 -11.04 -11.26
CA ILE A 22 -0.16 -11.78 -12.26
C ILE A 22 0.47 -13.03 -11.62
N PRO A 23 0.79 -14.06 -12.42
CA PRO A 23 1.53 -15.20 -11.91
C PRO A 23 2.98 -14.79 -11.63
N TYR A 24 3.63 -15.50 -10.70
CA TYR A 24 5.03 -15.23 -10.36
C TYR A 24 5.97 -15.39 -11.58
N SER A 25 5.63 -16.29 -12.50
CA SER A 25 6.38 -16.50 -13.76
C SER A 25 6.53 -15.23 -14.61
N TYR A 26 5.66 -14.23 -14.44
CA TYR A 26 5.71 -12.97 -15.19
C TYR A 26 6.69 -11.94 -14.58
N VAL A 27 7.18 -12.15 -13.35
CA VAL A 27 8.03 -11.18 -12.64
C VAL A 27 9.29 -10.85 -13.45
N GLU A 28 10.04 -11.84 -13.89
CA GLU A 28 11.29 -11.62 -14.63
C GLU A 28 11.08 -11.15 -16.08
N PRO A 29 10.13 -11.71 -16.86
CA PRO A 29 9.76 -11.16 -18.17
C PRO A 29 9.35 -9.69 -18.13
N ILE A 30 8.46 -9.30 -17.20
CA ILE A 30 8.03 -7.91 -17.05
C ILE A 30 9.21 -7.06 -16.57
N THR A 31 10.05 -7.57 -15.66
CA THR A 31 11.25 -6.84 -15.21
C THR A 31 12.15 -6.49 -16.39
N ARG A 32 12.44 -7.44 -17.30
CA ARG A 32 13.26 -7.17 -18.49
C ARG A 32 12.64 -6.10 -19.41
N PHE A 33 11.32 -6.14 -19.60
CA PHE A 33 10.61 -5.11 -20.35
C PHE A 33 10.75 -3.73 -19.68
N LEU A 34 10.53 -3.67 -18.37
CA LEU A 34 10.57 -2.41 -17.61
C LEU A 34 11.95 -1.76 -17.60
N LEU A 35 13.02 -2.55 -17.57
CA LEU A 35 14.40 -2.03 -17.56
C LEU A 35 14.81 -1.28 -18.84
N ILE A 36 13.98 -1.31 -19.89
CA ILE A 36 14.15 -0.48 -21.09
C ILE A 36 13.76 0.99 -20.81
N TYR A 37 12.80 1.22 -19.90
CA TYR A 37 12.17 2.53 -19.65
C TYR A 37 12.31 3.02 -18.20
N CYS A 38 12.73 2.14 -17.29
CA CYS A 38 12.73 2.38 -15.86
C CYS A 38 13.99 1.87 -15.21
N ASP A 39 14.38 2.54 -14.13
CA ASP A 39 15.40 2.05 -13.19
C ASP A 39 14.74 1.48 -11.94
N TYR A 40 15.45 0.61 -11.22
CA TYR A 40 15.03 0.17 -9.89
C TYR A 40 14.89 1.37 -8.94
N ASP A 41 13.89 1.35 -8.06
CA ASP A 41 13.78 2.34 -7.00
C ASP A 41 14.91 2.16 -5.97
N TYR A 42 15.16 3.21 -5.18
CA TYR A 42 16.22 3.24 -4.17
C TYR A 42 16.22 2.03 -3.22
N TYR A 43 15.06 1.49 -2.85
CA TYR A 43 15.02 0.35 -1.92
C TYR A 43 15.28 -0.97 -2.64
N SER A 44 14.83 -1.09 -3.89
CA SER A 44 15.16 -2.23 -4.74
C SER A 44 16.64 -2.30 -5.10
N THR A 45 17.34 -1.17 -5.24
CA THR A 45 18.80 -1.18 -5.51
C THR A 45 19.65 -1.64 -4.33
N LEU A 46 19.15 -1.50 -3.10
CA LEU A 46 19.85 -1.92 -1.87
C LEU A 46 19.68 -3.41 -1.53
N SER A 47 18.77 -4.10 -2.21
CA SER A 47 18.48 -5.51 -2.00
C SER A 47 19.15 -6.35 -3.10
N ASP A 48 19.74 -7.47 -2.70
CA ASP A 48 20.47 -8.38 -3.61
C ASP A 48 19.56 -8.97 -4.70
N ASP A 49 18.35 -9.40 -4.33
CA ASP A 49 17.34 -9.94 -5.26
C ASP A 49 16.33 -8.90 -5.76
N ARG A 50 16.61 -7.62 -5.49
CA ARG A 50 15.81 -6.44 -5.85
C ARG A 50 14.44 -6.37 -5.16
N PHE A 51 14.18 -7.24 -4.19
CA PHE A 51 12.95 -7.28 -3.39
C PHE A 51 13.19 -6.85 -1.94
N TYR A 52 12.68 -5.69 -1.56
CA TYR A 52 12.75 -5.18 -0.20
C TYR A 52 11.47 -5.46 0.59
N GLN A 53 11.60 -5.63 1.91
CA GLN A 53 10.46 -5.84 2.79
C GLN A 53 9.70 -4.52 3.05
N VAL A 54 8.37 -4.61 3.06
CA VAL A 54 7.46 -3.53 3.45
C VAL A 54 6.54 -4.06 4.53
N ASN A 55 6.52 -3.40 5.69
CA ASN A 55 5.57 -3.69 6.75
C ASN A 55 4.59 -2.52 6.87
N SER A 56 3.32 -2.83 7.09
CA SER A 56 2.26 -1.82 7.22
C SER A 56 1.28 -2.28 8.28
N LEU A 57 1.22 -1.53 9.38
CA LEU A 57 0.19 -1.66 10.40
C LEU A 57 -1.01 -0.81 10.01
N TYR A 58 -2.13 -1.46 9.70
CA TYR A 58 -3.38 -0.79 9.39
C TYR A 58 -4.19 -0.56 10.66
N PHE A 59 -4.87 0.59 10.67
CA PHE A 59 -5.76 1.00 11.73
C PHE A 59 -7.19 1.08 11.20
N ASP A 60 -8.13 0.76 12.08
CA ASP A 60 -9.56 0.97 11.86
C ASP A 60 -10.21 1.23 13.22
N THR A 61 -11.43 1.72 13.20
CA THR A 61 -12.33 1.75 14.35
C THR A 61 -12.54 0.35 14.94
N ARG A 62 -12.97 0.29 16.20
CA ARG A 62 -13.33 -0.96 16.89
C ARG A 62 -14.26 -1.85 16.05
N CYS A 63 -15.22 -1.25 15.37
CA CYS A 63 -16.26 -1.91 14.59
C CYS A 63 -15.95 -2.08 13.08
N HIS A 64 -14.69 -1.89 12.66
CA HIS A 64 -14.23 -2.05 11.26
C HIS A 64 -14.96 -1.15 10.26
N GLU A 65 -15.24 0.09 10.64
CA GLU A 65 -15.90 1.08 9.80
C GLU A 65 -15.16 1.32 8.48
N PHE A 66 -13.83 1.46 8.45
CA PHE A 66 -13.08 1.73 7.21
C PHE A 66 -13.12 0.53 6.27
N LEU A 67 -13.05 -0.68 6.81
CA LEU A 67 -13.26 -1.91 6.04
C LEU A 67 -14.66 -1.94 5.44
N LYS A 68 -15.70 -1.72 6.25
CA LYS A 68 -17.10 -1.68 5.79
C LYS A 68 -17.33 -0.62 4.72
N GLN A 69 -16.86 0.61 4.94
CA GLN A 69 -16.91 1.68 3.93
C GLN A 69 -16.28 1.25 2.61
N ARG A 70 -15.17 0.51 2.66
CA ARG A 70 -14.52 -0.02 1.47
C ARG A 70 -15.32 -1.13 0.79
N LEU A 71 -15.88 -2.08 1.54
CA LEU A 71 -16.67 -3.19 1.00
C LEU A 71 -17.98 -2.69 0.37
N PHE A 72 -18.66 -1.75 1.02
CA PHE A 72 -19.89 -1.13 0.52
C PHE A 72 -19.67 -0.01 -0.52
N GLY A 73 -18.44 0.19 -0.98
CA GLY A 73 -18.15 1.18 -2.03
C GLY A 73 -18.49 2.63 -1.66
N LYS A 74 -18.52 2.99 -0.37
CA LYS A 74 -18.88 4.36 0.06
C LYS A 74 -17.95 5.41 -0.54
N ASN A 75 -18.54 6.53 -0.98
CA ASN A 75 -17.82 7.73 -1.35
C ASN A 75 -17.25 8.42 -0.10
N GLY A 76 -16.06 9.01 -0.20
CA GLY A 76 -15.41 9.70 0.94
C GLY A 76 -14.83 8.74 1.99
N ARG A 77 -14.25 7.63 1.55
CA ARG A 77 -13.64 6.63 2.43
C ARG A 77 -12.15 6.89 2.60
N PHE A 78 -11.59 6.56 3.76
CA PHE A 78 -10.15 6.60 3.93
C PHE A 78 -9.60 5.31 4.53
N ASN A 79 -8.30 5.15 4.42
CA ASN A 79 -7.55 4.07 5.03
C ASN A 79 -6.34 4.70 5.72
N MET A 80 -6.06 4.25 6.95
CA MET A 80 -4.93 4.72 7.76
C MET A 80 -3.96 3.59 8.04
N ARG A 81 -2.67 3.90 7.95
CA ARG A 81 -1.61 2.97 8.32
C ARG A 81 -0.34 3.68 8.75
N VAL A 82 0.45 2.97 9.53
CA VAL A 82 1.88 3.25 9.69
C VAL A 82 2.64 2.22 8.88
N ARG A 83 3.66 2.67 8.16
CA ARG A 83 4.48 1.82 7.29
C ARG A 83 5.95 1.99 7.60
N CYS A 84 6.72 0.92 7.49
CA CYS A 84 8.18 0.97 7.49
C CYS A 84 8.74 0.05 6.40
N TYR A 85 10.00 0.25 6.06
CA TYR A 85 10.75 -0.59 5.13
C TYR A 85 11.79 -1.42 5.89
N GLY A 86 12.14 -2.59 5.37
CA GLY A 86 13.08 -3.52 6.02
C GLY A 86 12.43 -4.32 7.14
N ARG A 87 13.18 -4.61 8.21
CA ARG A 87 12.75 -5.45 9.34
C ARG A 87 11.74 -4.78 10.28
N GLY A 88 11.41 -3.51 10.03
CA GLY A 88 10.39 -2.77 10.77
C GLY A 88 10.79 -2.30 12.16
N ASN A 89 12.08 -2.37 12.48
CA ASN A 89 12.69 -1.92 13.72
C ASN A 89 13.55 -0.64 13.55
N ILE A 90 13.62 -0.08 12.34
CA ILE A 90 14.48 1.08 12.04
C ILE A 90 13.64 2.15 11.36
N ALA A 91 13.75 3.38 11.86
CA ALA A 91 13.13 4.58 11.29
C ALA A 91 13.68 4.87 9.87
N PRO A 92 12.95 5.60 9.01
CA PRO A 92 11.70 6.32 9.30
C PRO A 92 10.44 5.44 9.22
N TYR A 93 9.49 5.76 10.09
CA TYR A 93 8.13 5.27 10.03
C TYR A 93 7.28 6.26 9.24
N TYR A 94 6.43 5.78 8.34
CA TYR A 94 5.58 6.61 7.51
C TYR A 94 4.14 6.53 7.99
N LEU A 95 3.64 7.63 8.56
CA LEU A 95 2.23 7.82 8.87
C LEU A 95 1.51 8.13 7.57
N GLU A 96 0.52 7.32 7.19
CA GLU A 96 -0.16 7.47 5.90
C GLU A 96 -1.67 7.49 6.06
N ILE A 97 -2.30 8.45 5.38
CA ILE A 97 -3.75 8.51 5.18
C ILE A 97 -4.00 8.49 3.68
N LYS A 98 -4.80 7.54 3.20
CA LYS A 98 -5.30 7.52 1.82
C LYS A 98 -6.79 7.79 1.85
N HIS A 99 -7.19 9.00 1.47
CA HIS A 99 -8.58 9.40 1.33
C HIS A 99 -9.02 9.25 -0.12
N LYS A 100 -10.16 8.60 -0.38
CA LYS A 100 -10.72 8.39 -1.70
C LYS A 100 -12.11 9.03 -1.78
N HIS A 101 -12.27 9.96 -2.71
CA HIS A 101 -13.53 10.63 -3.00
C HIS A 101 -13.88 10.42 -4.48
N GLY A 102 -14.93 9.64 -4.75
CA GLY A 102 -15.24 9.20 -6.11
C GLY A 102 -14.08 8.43 -6.74
N ILE A 103 -13.63 8.88 -7.91
CA ILE A 103 -12.50 8.30 -8.65
C ILE A 103 -11.14 8.82 -8.16
N THR A 104 -11.10 9.96 -7.47
CA THR A 104 -9.87 10.63 -7.04
C THR A 104 -9.42 10.15 -5.67
N GLY A 105 -8.11 9.99 -5.49
CA GLY A 105 -7.51 9.62 -4.22
C GLY A 105 -6.40 10.59 -3.82
N VAL A 106 -6.50 11.14 -2.61
CA VAL A 106 -5.45 11.98 -2.00
C VAL A 106 -4.69 11.16 -0.97
N LYS A 107 -3.37 11.25 -1.00
CA LYS A 107 -2.48 10.60 -0.04
C LYS A 107 -1.74 11.64 0.78
N TYR A 108 -1.94 11.60 2.09
CA TYR A 108 -1.13 12.34 3.06
C TYR A 108 -0.09 11.40 3.65
N ARG A 109 1.14 11.90 3.81
CA ARG A 109 2.25 11.14 4.39
C ARG A 109 3.11 12.04 5.25
N ALA A 110 3.46 11.56 6.44
CA ALA A 110 4.49 12.15 7.29
C ALA A 110 5.50 11.08 7.73
N LYS A 111 6.72 11.49 8.04
CA LYS A 111 7.74 10.64 8.67
C LYS A 111 7.67 10.79 10.18
N ALA A 112 7.94 9.71 10.90
CA ALA A 112 8.05 9.70 12.33
C ALA A 112 9.26 8.87 12.79
N GLY A 113 9.82 9.28 13.92
CA GLY A 113 10.85 8.51 14.64
C GLY A 113 10.28 7.28 15.35
N GLU A 114 11.17 6.45 15.91
CA GLU A 114 10.81 5.20 16.58
C GLU A 114 9.91 5.40 17.80
N HIS A 115 10.27 6.33 18.69
CA HIS A 115 9.44 6.65 19.86
C HIS A 115 8.24 7.53 19.51
N GLU A 116 8.34 8.28 18.42
CA GLU A 116 7.33 9.26 18.03
C GLU A 116 6.09 8.62 17.40
N TRP A 117 6.27 7.66 16.50
CA TRP A 117 5.13 7.10 15.77
C TRP A 117 4.08 6.43 16.67
N PRO A 118 4.41 5.68 17.74
CA PRO A 118 3.38 5.17 18.65
C PRO A 118 2.86 6.30 19.55
N ALA A 119 3.72 7.21 20.03
CA ALA A 119 3.33 8.31 20.91
C ALA A 119 2.26 9.21 20.29
N ILE A 120 2.33 9.49 18.98
CA ILE A 120 1.27 10.23 18.25
C ILE A 120 -0.14 9.66 18.46
N LEU A 121 -0.24 8.36 18.70
CA LEU A 121 -1.50 7.63 18.84
C LEU A 121 -1.83 7.27 20.30
N THR A 122 -0.83 7.21 21.18
CA THR A 122 -1.01 6.69 22.56
C THR A 122 -0.75 7.70 23.66
N ASP A 123 0.01 8.75 23.40
CA ASP A 123 0.39 9.77 24.40
C ASP A 123 -0.52 11.01 24.26
N PRO A 124 -1.41 11.29 25.24
CA PRO A 124 -2.27 12.46 25.24
C PRO A 124 -1.50 13.80 25.25
N ASP A 125 -0.27 13.79 25.74
CA ASP A 125 0.59 14.97 25.85
C ASP A 125 1.51 15.14 24.64
N TYR A 126 1.50 14.20 23.69
CA TYR A 126 2.28 14.33 22.47
C TYR A 126 1.87 15.60 21.70
N ARG A 127 2.88 16.37 21.29
CA ARG A 127 2.71 17.56 20.44
C ARG A 127 3.68 17.46 19.26
N VAL A 128 3.19 17.79 18.07
CA VAL A 128 4.01 17.83 16.86
C VAL A 128 5.07 18.92 17.01
N GLN A 129 6.32 18.59 16.72
CA GLN A 129 7.45 19.49 16.96
C GLN A 129 7.47 20.66 15.96
N ALA A 130 7.80 21.85 16.45
CA ALA A 130 7.85 23.07 15.62
C ALA A 130 9.01 23.09 14.60
N THR A 131 10.05 22.28 14.83
CA THR A 131 11.25 22.14 14.00
C THR A 131 10.99 21.46 12.66
N GLU A 132 9.81 20.85 12.48
CA GLU A 132 9.45 20.17 11.25
C GLU A 132 9.00 21.13 10.14
N SER A 133 9.19 20.69 8.89
CA SER A 133 8.65 21.39 7.74
C SER A 133 7.13 21.58 7.90
N VAL A 134 6.62 22.68 7.36
CA VAL A 134 5.18 23.02 7.44
C VAL A 134 4.31 21.87 6.93
N GLN A 135 4.75 21.16 5.89
CA GLN A 135 4.00 20.06 5.30
C GLN A 135 4.02 18.78 6.17
N GLU A 136 5.18 18.42 6.74
CA GLU A 136 5.30 17.25 7.63
C GLU A 136 4.43 17.45 8.88
N ARG A 137 4.52 18.62 9.50
CA ARG A 137 3.71 18.99 10.66
C ARG A 137 2.21 18.92 10.37
N ARG A 138 1.75 19.54 9.29
CA ARG A 138 0.34 19.48 8.87
C ARG A 138 -0.14 18.04 8.66
N ASN A 139 0.70 17.18 8.08
CA ASN A 139 0.35 15.78 7.83
C ASN A 139 0.31 14.96 9.13
N LYS A 140 1.19 15.21 10.10
CA LYS A 140 1.13 14.59 11.44
C LYS A 140 -0.09 15.04 12.24
N GLU A 141 -0.36 16.34 12.26
CA GLU A 141 -1.55 16.91 12.92
C GLU A 141 -2.83 16.33 12.32
N LEU A 142 -2.90 16.23 10.98
CA LEU A 142 -4.02 15.58 10.30
C LEU A 142 -4.13 14.10 10.71
N PHE A 143 -3.03 13.36 10.76
CA PHE A 143 -3.02 11.95 11.18
C PHE A 143 -3.54 11.78 12.60
N SER A 144 -3.02 12.56 13.56
CA SER A 144 -3.45 12.55 14.96
C SER A 144 -4.94 12.93 15.11
N ARG A 145 -5.38 13.99 14.42
CA ARG A 145 -6.79 14.45 14.46
C ARG A 145 -7.75 13.37 13.96
N ILE A 146 -7.46 12.75 12.82
CA ILE A 146 -8.32 11.69 12.27
C ILE A 146 -8.28 10.45 13.18
N ALA A 147 -7.10 10.08 13.69
CA ALA A 147 -6.96 8.97 14.62
C ALA A 147 -7.84 9.14 15.87
N CYS A 148 -7.81 10.33 16.48
CA CYS A 148 -8.64 10.68 17.63
C CYS A 148 -10.13 10.71 17.28
N SER A 149 -10.50 11.37 16.18
CA SER A 149 -11.91 11.54 15.76
C SER A 149 -12.63 10.20 15.54
N TYR A 150 -11.90 9.20 15.04
CA TYR A 150 -12.45 7.86 14.78
C TYR A 150 -12.12 6.85 15.88
N SER A 151 -11.37 7.24 16.91
CA SER A 151 -10.89 6.32 17.96
C SER A 151 -10.28 5.05 17.35
N ILE A 152 -9.33 5.24 16.43
CA ILE A 152 -8.73 4.13 15.67
C ILE A 152 -7.88 3.25 16.59
N GLU A 153 -7.81 1.95 16.26
CA GLU A 153 -6.94 0.99 16.92
C GLU A 153 -6.18 0.14 15.88
N PRO A 154 -5.01 -0.41 16.24
CA PRO A 154 -4.34 -1.42 15.43
C PRO A 154 -5.31 -2.56 15.09
N LYS A 155 -5.32 -2.98 13.83
CA LYS A 155 -6.13 -4.13 13.38
C LYS A 155 -5.32 -5.26 12.79
N ILE A 156 -4.46 -4.90 11.83
CA ILE A 156 -3.77 -5.92 11.03
C ILE A 156 -2.41 -5.39 10.59
N LEU A 157 -1.40 -6.19 10.89
CA LEU A 157 -0.05 -6.01 10.36
C LEU A 157 0.02 -6.79 9.06
N THR A 158 0.36 -6.11 7.97
CA THR A 158 0.68 -6.77 6.69
C THR A 158 2.15 -6.62 6.39
N GLN A 159 2.77 -7.69 5.92
CA GLN A 159 4.11 -7.69 5.35
C GLN A 159 4.03 -8.21 3.91
N TYR A 160 4.86 -7.66 3.04
CA TYR A 160 5.09 -8.20 1.70
C TYR A 160 6.48 -7.80 1.23
N ARG A 161 6.96 -8.44 0.17
CA ARG A 161 8.20 -8.07 -0.50
C ARG A 161 7.87 -7.29 -1.75
N ARG A 162 8.64 -6.22 -2.02
CA ARG A 162 8.38 -5.30 -3.14
C ARG A 162 9.61 -5.17 -4.01
N ARG A 163 9.41 -5.34 -5.31
CA ARG A 163 10.31 -4.84 -6.35
C ARG A 163 9.65 -3.62 -6.98
N ALA A 164 10.36 -2.52 -7.11
CA ALA A 164 9.82 -1.27 -7.60
C ALA A 164 10.73 -0.62 -8.63
N PHE A 165 10.10 0.04 -9.59
CA PHE A 165 10.73 0.69 -10.73
C PHE A 165 10.20 2.12 -10.85
N VAL A 166 11.06 3.05 -11.23
CA VAL A 166 10.73 4.44 -11.51
C VAL A 166 11.16 4.72 -12.95
N SER A 167 10.26 5.30 -13.75
CA SER A 167 10.57 5.68 -15.12
C SER A 167 11.68 6.71 -15.15
N ASN A 168 12.63 6.53 -16.07
CA ASN A 168 13.68 7.50 -16.36
C ASN A 168 13.40 8.29 -17.65
N VAL A 169 12.30 7.99 -18.34
CA VAL A 169 11.85 8.67 -19.58
C VAL A 169 10.62 9.55 -19.39
N ASP A 170 9.84 9.34 -18.33
CA ASP A 170 8.62 10.10 -18.02
C ASP A 170 8.80 11.01 -16.81
N GLU A 171 8.02 12.10 -16.73
CA GLU A 171 8.00 12.98 -15.56
C GLU A 171 7.57 12.24 -14.29
N TYR A 172 6.55 11.38 -14.41
CA TYR A 172 6.14 10.49 -13.34
C TYR A 172 5.52 9.21 -13.90
N ALA A 173 6.28 8.13 -13.80
CA ALA A 173 5.76 6.78 -13.90
C ALA A 173 6.46 5.85 -12.91
N ARG A 174 5.70 4.97 -12.27
CA ARG A 174 6.21 4.02 -11.28
C ARG A 174 5.51 2.68 -11.43
N VAL A 175 6.28 1.61 -11.38
CA VAL A 175 5.77 0.24 -11.36
C VAL A 175 6.19 -0.45 -10.07
N THR A 176 5.30 -1.25 -9.49
CA THR A 176 5.68 -2.10 -8.34
C THR A 176 5.10 -3.49 -8.49
N MET A 177 5.90 -4.49 -8.13
CA MET A 177 5.50 -5.89 -7.99
C MET A 177 5.59 -6.26 -6.52
N ASP A 178 4.47 -6.67 -5.94
CA ASP A 178 4.39 -7.11 -4.55
C ASP A 178 4.17 -8.63 -4.48
N VAL A 179 5.01 -9.34 -3.74
CA VAL A 179 5.03 -10.80 -3.57
C VAL A 179 5.10 -11.18 -2.08
N ASP A 180 4.92 -12.46 -1.77
CA ASP A 180 5.03 -13.06 -0.43
C ASP A 180 4.21 -12.29 0.61
N MET A 181 2.91 -12.14 0.36
CA MET A 181 2.04 -11.32 1.20
C MET A 181 1.59 -12.08 2.44
N ARG A 182 1.96 -11.53 3.59
CA ARG A 182 1.68 -12.06 4.91
C ARG A 182 0.87 -11.10 5.75
N TYR A 183 0.06 -11.63 6.63
CA TYR A 183 -0.71 -10.84 7.58
C TYR A 183 -0.68 -11.46 8.98
N ARG A 184 -0.96 -10.61 9.98
CA ARG A 184 -1.24 -11.04 11.35
C ARG A 184 -2.20 -10.04 11.99
N LEU A 185 -3.18 -10.54 12.75
CA LEU A 185 -3.99 -9.68 13.60
C LEU A 185 -3.09 -8.99 14.61
N GLN A 186 -3.32 -7.69 14.80
CA GLN A 186 -2.42 -6.85 15.57
C GLN A 186 -3.24 -5.93 16.45
N SER A 187 -3.11 -6.08 17.76
CA SER A 187 -3.79 -5.26 18.77
C SER A 187 -2.88 -4.22 19.44
N HIS A 188 -1.56 -4.32 19.23
CA HIS A 188 -0.58 -3.40 19.80
C HIS A 188 0.13 -2.55 18.73
N TYR A 189 0.75 -1.46 19.14
CA TYR A 189 1.50 -0.55 18.28
C TYR A 189 2.89 -1.13 17.98
N GLY A 190 2.94 -2.16 17.11
CA GLY A 190 4.17 -2.81 16.67
C GLY A 190 4.18 -3.06 15.16
N LEU A 191 5.37 -2.97 14.54
CA LEU A 191 5.57 -3.10 13.10
C LEU A 191 6.59 -4.18 12.72
N VAL A 192 7.15 -4.86 13.71
CA VAL A 192 8.11 -5.95 13.50
C VAL A 192 7.34 -7.20 13.08
N PRO A 193 7.52 -7.70 11.85
CA PRO A 193 6.95 -8.98 11.44
C PRO A 193 7.65 -10.13 12.17
N ASP A 194 6.92 -11.22 12.37
CA ASP A 194 7.42 -12.43 13.02
C ASP A 194 7.08 -13.69 12.21
N GLU A 195 7.51 -14.84 12.71
CA GLU A 195 7.27 -16.15 12.08
C GLU A 195 5.79 -16.58 12.13
N TYR A 196 4.97 -15.97 12.98
CA TYR A 196 3.56 -16.30 13.17
C TYR A 196 2.62 -15.61 12.16
N MET A 197 3.18 -14.87 11.19
CA MET A 197 2.38 -14.27 10.12
C MET A 197 1.93 -15.32 9.10
N THR A 198 0.68 -15.21 8.66
CA THR A 198 0.06 -16.14 7.71
C THR A 198 0.05 -15.58 6.29
N ASN A 199 0.33 -16.42 5.29
CA ASN A 199 0.23 -16.04 3.88
C ASN A 199 -1.23 -15.81 3.47
N TYR A 200 -1.49 -14.74 2.72
CA TYR A 200 -2.82 -14.45 2.14
C TYR A 200 -2.76 -14.18 0.64
N ASP A 201 -1.65 -14.56 0.00
CA ASP A 201 -1.43 -14.55 -1.45
C ASP A 201 -1.85 -15.83 -2.14
N ASN A 202 -2.75 -16.61 -1.51
CA ASN A 202 -3.28 -17.83 -2.10
C ASN A 202 -4.27 -17.55 -3.25
N GLU A 203 -4.44 -18.57 -4.09
CA GLU A 203 -5.25 -18.52 -5.31
C GLU A 203 -6.70 -18.09 -5.02
N THR A 204 -7.28 -18.46 -3.89
CA THR A 204 -8.67 -18.10 -3.55
C THR A 204 -8.91 -16.61 -3.31
N ILE A 205 -7.87 -15.86 -2.91
CA ILE A 205 -7.96 -14.42 -2.63
C ILE A 205 -7.59 -13.59 -3.87
N TYR A 206 -6.68 -14.11 -4.70
CA TYR A 206 -6.10 -13.40 -5.84
C TYR A 206 -6.82 -13.72 -7.15
N SER A 207 -7.38 -14.92 -7.29
CA SER A 207 -7.83 -15.37 -8.61
C SER A 207 -9.10 -14.68 -9.07
N ASN A 208 -10.04 -14.28 -8.19
CA ASN A 208 -11.41 -13.91 -8.60
C ASN A 208 -11.99 -14.86 -9.69
N GLY A 209 -11.54 -16.13 -9.73
CA GLY A 209 -11.86 -17.10 -10.78
C GLY A 209 -11.10 -16.98 -12.13
N CYS A 210 -10.32 -15.93 -12.36
CA CYS A 210 -9.71 -15.61 -13.66
C CYS A 210 -8.26 -16.07 -13.84
N ASN A 211 -7.47 -16.23 -12.77
CA ASN A 211 -6.07 -16.65 -12.87
C ASN A 211 -5.68 -17.49 -11.64
N ARG A 212 -5.59 -18.80 -11.81
CA ARG A 212 -5.31 -19.75 -10.72
C ARG A 212 -3.90 -19.58 -10.17
N GLU A 213 -2.91 -19.20 -10.97
CA GLU A 213 -1.52 -19.05 -10.54
C GLU A 213 -1.17 -17.65 -10.00
N ALA A 214 -2.17 -16.78 -9.81
CA ALA A 214 -1.93 -15.39 -9.44
C ALA A 214 -1.43 -15.25 -7.99
N SER A 215 -0.19 -14.78 -7.84
CA SER A 215 0.45 -14.56 -6.53
C SER A 215 1.13 -13.19 -6.39
N VAL A 216 1.17 -12.40 -7.47
CA VAL A 216 1.87 -11.11 -7.50
C VAL A 216 0.88 -9.98 -7.78
N ILE A 217 0.99 -8.90 -7.02
CA ILE A 217 0.25 -7.67 -7.32
C ILE A 217 1.17 -6.72 -8.07
N LEU A 218 0.88 -6.56 -9.37
CA LEU A 218 1.48 -5.55 -10.21
C LEU A 218 0.66 -4.27 -10.14
N GLU A 219 1.33 -3.15 -9.88
CA GLU A 219 0.73 -1.82 -9.79
C GLU A 219 1.47 -0.85 -10.70
N LEU A 220 0.74 -0.24 -11.65
CA LEU A 220 1.24 0.79 -12.55
C LEU A 220 0.70 2.15 -12.10
N LYS A 221 1.57 3.15 -11.99
CA LYS A 221 1.23 4.51 -11.56
C LYS A 221 1.79 5.53 -12.53
N CYS A 222 0.94 6.46 -12.97
CA CYS A 222 1.33 7.59 -13.81
C CYS A 222 0.45 8.80 -13.51
N ASN A 223 0.82 9.95 -14.07
CA ASN A 223 0.01 11.16 -14.00
C ASN A 223 -1.27 11.02 -14.82
N ILE A 224 -2.35 11.68 -14.38
CA ILE A 224 -3.60 11.73 -15.16
C ILE A 224 -3.36 12.44 -16.48
N GLY A 225 -3.88 11.87 -17.58
CA GLY A 225 -3.72 12.41 -18.93
C GLY A 225 -2.35 12.17 -19.58
N GLN A 226 -1.41 11.53 -18.89
CA GLN A 226 -0.07 11.21 -19.37
C GLN A 226 0.24 9.72 -19.16
N VAL A 227 -0.59 8.83 -19.72
CA VAL A 227 -0.31 7.39 -19.66
C VAL A 227 0.81 7.07 -20.66
N PRO A 228 1.97 6.58 -20.22
CA PRO A 228 3.07 6.28 -21.13
C PRO A 228 2.72 5.15 -22.11
N ALA A 229 3.13 5.28 -23.37
CA ALA A 229 2.86 4.26 -24.39
C ALA A 229 3.41 2.88 -23.99
N TRP A 230 4.61 2.84 -23.40
CA TRP A 230 5.21 1.58 -22.93
C TRP A 230 4.38 0.88 -21.85
N MET A 231 3.56 1.60 -21.06
CA MET A 231 2.63 0.96 -20.13
C MET A 231 1.49 0.27 -20.87
N LEU A 232 0.97 0.88 -21.94
CA LEU A 232 -0.07 0.29 -22.78
C LEU A 232 0.48 -0.95 -23.49
N ASP A 233 1.70 -0.88 -24.01
CA ASP A 233 2.40 -2.01 -24.62
C ASP A 233 2.61 -3.14 -23.61
N LEU A 234 3.01 -2.82 -22.38
CA LEU A 234 3.14 -3.79 -21.29
C LEU A 234 1.79 -4.48 -21.00
N ILE A 235 0.71 -3.70 -20.90
CA ILE A 235 -0.63 -4.23 -20.64
C ILE A 235 -1.08 -5.16 -21.77
N ALA A 236 -0.86 -4.77 -23.02
CA ALA A 236 -1.22 -5.57 -24.18
C ALA A 236 -0.36 -6.84 -24.30
N LEU A 237 0.96 -6.72 -24.18
CA LEU A 237 1.92 -7.81 -24.34
C LEU A 237 1.71 -8.95 -23.33
N PHE A 238 1.36 -8.60 -22.09
CA PHE A 238 1.12 -9.58 -21.03
C PHE A 238 -0.37 -9.87 -20.80
N GLU A 239 -1.26 -9.37 -21.68
CA GLU A 239 -2.71 -9.53 -21.62
C GLU A 239 -3.30 -9.21 -20.23
N LEU A 240 -2.81 -8.12 -19.62
CA LEU A 240 -3.08 -7.79 -18.23
C LEU A 240 -4.55 -7.37 -18.04
N LYS A 241 -5.27 -8.10 -17.19
CA LYS A 241 -6.65 -7.77 -16.81
C LYS A 241 -6.68 -6.92 -15.54
N GLN A 242 -7.11 -5.67 -15.70
CA GLN A 242 -7.18 -4.73 -14.58
C GLN A 242 -8.17 -5.21 -13.52
N GLN A 243 -7.79 -5.09 -12.25
CA GLN A 243 -8.67 -5.37 -11.13
C GLN A 243 -8.33 -4.52 -9.91
N GLY A 244 -9.30 -4.33 -9.02
CA GLY A 244 -9.07 -3.66 -7.75
C GLY A 244 -8.42 -4.59 -6.73
N PHE A 245 -7.33 -4.16 -6.09
CA PHE A 245 -6.74 -4.89 -4.95
C PHE A 245 -6.47 -3.97 -3.75
N SER A 246 -6.73 -4.48 -2.55
CA SER A 246 -6.37 -3.82 -1.30
C SER A 246 -5.89 -4.81 -0.27
N LYS A 247 -4.60 -4.69 0.05
CA LYS A 247 -3.94 -5.41 1.14
C LYS A 247 -4.74 -5.40 2.44
N TYR A 248 -5.25 -4.24 2.87
CA TYR A 248 -6.08 -4.15 4.08
C TYR A 248 -7.34 -5.03 3.99
N ALA A 249 -8.26 -4.72 3.08
CA ALA A 249 -9.47 -5.51 2.90
C ALA A 249 -9.23 -7.01 2.66
N SER A 250 -8.28 -7.37 1.79
CA SER A 250 -7.97 -8.76 1.49
C SER A 250 -7.48 -9.49 2.75
N SER A 251 -6.47 -8.94 3.45
CA SER A 251 -5.96 -9.55 4.68
C SER A 251 -6.99 -9.57 5.81
N SER A 252 -7.82 -8.53 5.96
CA SER A 252 -8.88 -8.50 6.98
C SER A 252 -9.99 -9.50 6.72
N LEU A 253 -10.43 -9.67 5.46
CA LEU A 253 -11.44 -10.67 5.13
C LEU A 253 -10.94 -12.09 5.41
N VAL A 254 -9.68 -12.36 5.08
CA VAL A 254 -9.04 -13.66 5.34
C VAL A 254 -8.91 -13.90 6.83
N ALA A 255 -8.43 -12.91 7.58
CA ALA A 255 -8.37 -12.98 9.02
C ALA A 255 -9.74 -13.27 9.66
N LEU A 256 -10.82 -12.66 9.14
CA LEU A 256 -12.17 -12.90 9.65
C LEU A 256 -12.63 -14.33 9.36
N VAL A 257 -12.40 -14.84 8.15
CA VAL A 257 -12.72 -16.22 7.77
C VAL A 257 -11.92 -17.23 8.60
N ASP A 258 -10.62 -17.04 8.75
CA ASP A 258 -9.73 -17.92 9.51
C ASP A 258 -10.10 -17.96 11.00
N ASN A 259 -10.73 -16.90 11.52
CA ASN A 259 -11.27 -16.83 12.88
C ASN A 259 -12.76 -17.18 12.98
N GLY A 260 -13.34 -17.82 11.95
CA GLY A 260 -14.70 -18.36 11.99
C GLY A 260 -15.83 -17.33 11.78
N ILE A 261 -15.52 -16.13 11.28
CA ILE A 261 -16.51 -15.08 10.97
C ILE A 261 -16.80 -15.09 9.47
N CYS A 262 -17.94 -15.68 9.09
CA CYS A 262 -18.43 -15.69 7.71
C CYS A 262 -19.27 -14.44 7.40
N TYR A 263 -18.84 -13.62 6.43
CA TYR A 263 -19.76 -12.73 5.72
C TYR A 263 -20.50 -13.59 4.68
N SER A 264 -21.82 -13.68 4.80
CA SER A 264 -22.63 -14.37 3.79
C SER A 264 -22.41 -13.72 2.41
N GLN A 265 -22.44 -14.52 1.35
CA GLN A 265 -22.16 -14.10 -0.05
C GLN A 265 -22.99 -12.89 -0.54
N GLY A 266 -24.03 -12.45 0.17
CA GLY A 266 -24.83 -11.27 -0.16
C GLY A 266 -24.12 -9.91 -0.02
N ASP A 267 -22.93 -9.84 0.58
CA ASP A 267 -22.23 -8.57 0.81
C ASP A 267 -21.21 -8.19 -0.30
N ARG A 268 -21.03 -9.05 -1.30
CA ARG A 268 -20.28 -8.71 -2.51
C ARG A 268 -21.25 -8.20 -3.58
N ILE A 269 -21.55 -6.91 -3.55
CA ILE A 269 -22.11 -6.25 -4.73
C ILE A 269 -20.98 -6.18 -5.76
N VAL A 270 -21.01 -7.09 -6.72
CA VAL A 270 -20.26 -6.92 -7.97
C VAL A 270 -20.85 -5.67 -8.64
N PRO A 271 -20.06 -4.62 -8.90
CA PRO A 271 -20.58 -3.51 -9.69
C PRO A 271 -20.88 -4.06 -11.09
N ASP A 272 -22.14 -4.00 -11.50
CA ASP A 272 -22.50 -4.21 -12.90
C ASP A 272 -21.74 -3.19 -13.76
N TYR A 273 -20.87 -3.70 -14.62
CA TYR A 273 -20.32 -3.00 -15.78
C TYR A 273 -20.45 -3.91 -16.98
#